data_AF-A0A959E075-F1
#
_entry.id   AF-A0A959E075-F1
#
_cell.length_a   1.000
_cell.length_b   1.000
_cell.length_c   1.000
_cell.angle_alpha   90.00
_cell.angle_beta   90.00
_cell.angle_gamma   90.00
#
_symmetry.space_group_name_H-M   'P 1'
#
loop_
_entity.id
_entity.type
_entity.pdbx_description
1 polymer ?
#
loop_
_entity_poly.entity_id
_entity_poly.type
_entity_poly.pdbx_seq_one_letter_code
_entity_poly.pdbx_strand_id
1 'polypeptide(L)'
;MKIPTFQSAFPVSLSILVIVLGGTGCTQDRRMDSVNRSFESLSGSYSEWMPSAHGLISPEELTGAIRAMDSLELVLKGLDQARLSAKARLSYPEVARKWEEKANRFRRLRSDPTLYNLGGELQRVITDPGLSPAGKITYMKKALSNAPDFYRFARLSLSRPEYDRFPLAVQKQLLTLHFLDVELTNGLQELGAGDELVGELGQLASKARIAVKDYIGFCESQTWIYQDSLLRTGGG
;
A
#
# COMPACT_ATOMS: atom_id res chain seq x y z
N MET A 1 -18.96 5.70 -19.58
CA MET A 1 -17.84 6.01 -18.67
C MET A 1 -16.77 4.94 -18.91
N LYS A 2 -15.60 5.30 -19.48
CA LYS A 2 -14.54 4.32 -19.81
C LYS A 2 -13.74 4.03 -18.54
N ILE A 3 -13.79 2.79 -18.05
CA ILE A 3 -12.90 2.31 -17.00
C ILE A 3 -11.51 2.18 -17.66
N PRO A 4 -10.46 2.86 -17.17
CA PRO A 4 -9.13 2.71 -17.73
C PRO A 4 -8.66 1.27 -17.49
N THR A 5 -8.46 0.53 -18.58
CA THR A 5 -7.75 -0.74 -18.56
C THR A 5 -6.29 -0.47 -18.22
N PHE A 6 -5.90 -0.76 -16.97
CA PHE A 6 -4.51 -0.72 -16.52
C PHE A 6 -3.73 -1.83 -17.24
N GLN A 7 -3.09 -1.50 -18.36
CA GLN A 7 -2.05 -2.34 -18.93
C GLN A 7 -0.81 -2.26 -18.05
N SER A 8 -0.34 -3.42 -17.58
CA SER A 8 0.85 -3.61 -16.74
C SER A 8 2.14 -3.29 -17.51
N ALA A 9 2.40 -2.01 -17.77
CA ALA A 9 3.60 -1.53 -18.47
C ALA A 9 4.77 -1.22 -17.52
N PHE A 10 4.94 -1.98 -16.43
CA PHE A 10 5.90 -1.64 -15.37
C PHE A 10 7.31 -2.28 -15.38
N PRO A 11 7.70 -3.28 -16.19
CA PRO A 11 9.03 -3.89 -16.00
C PRO A 11 10.21 -3.08 -16.58
N VAL A 12 10.00 -1.97 -17.28
CA VAL A 12 11.08 -1.30 -18.06
C VAL A 12 11.66 -0.04 -17.39
N SER A 13 10.97 0.61 -16.44
CA SER A 13 11.42 1.92 -15.92
C SER A 13 12.41 1.85 -14.74
N LEU A 14 12.40 0.77 -13.94
CA LEU A 14 13.29 0.69 -12.76
C LEU A 14 14.77 0.53 -13.15
N SER A 15 15.05 -0.21 -14.23
CA SER A 15 16.41 -0.48 -14.71
C SER A 15 17.10 0.79 -15.24
N ILE A 16 16.32 1.78 -15.68
CA ILE A 16 16.86 3.06 -16.18
C ILE A 16 17.34 3.95 -15.03
N LEU A 17 16.72 3.86 -13.84
CA LEU A 17 17.10 4.68 -12.69
C LEU A 17 18.54 4.36 -12.20
N VAL A 18 18.91 3.08 -12.19
CA VAL A 18 20.22 2.62 -11.71
C VAL A 18 21.35 3.02 -12.68
N ILE A 19 21.09 3.01 -14.00
CA ILE A 19 22.11 3.28 -15.02
C ILE A 19 22.39 4.78 -15.18
N VAL A 20 21.40 5.66 -15.01
CA VAL A 20 21.58 7.12 -15.21
C VAL A 20 22.33 7.79 -14.05
N LEU A 21 22.34 7.19 -12.86
CA LEU A 21 22.89 7.81 -11.64
C LEU A 21 24.33 7.40 -11.31
N GLY A 22 24.79 6.26 -11.83
CA GLY A 22 26.17 5.77 -11.68
C GLY A 22 27.19 6.41 -12.62
N GLY A 23 26.74 7.09 -13.68
CA GLY A 23 27.63 7.81 -14.60
C GLY A 23 28.16 9.12 -13.99
N THR A 24 29.48 9.25 -13.92
CA THR A 24 30.20 10.45 -13.44
C THR A 24 29.95 11.72 -14.27
N GLY A 25 29.20 11.63 -15.37
CA GLY A 25 28.91 12.75 -16.29
C GLY A 25 27.56 13.45 -16.09
N CYS A 26 26.71 13.04 -15.14
CA CYS A 26 25.43 13.71 -14.92
C CYS A 26 25.58 14.86 -13.91
N THR A 27 25.24 16.09 -14.33
CA THR A 27 25.25 17.27 -13.44
C THR A 27 24.28 17.10 -12.27
N GLN A 28 24.55 17.77 -11.14
CA GLN A 28 23.66 17.71 -9.96
C GLN A 28 22.23 18.15 -10.30
N ASP A 29 22.08 19.16 -11.17
CA ASP A 29 20.79 19.59 -11.69
C ASP A 29 20.03 18.47 -12.42
N ARG A 30 20.70 17.70 -13.28
CA ARG A 30 20.06 16.57 -13.98
C ARG A 30 19.65 15.46 -13.03
N ARG A 31 20.45 15.21 -11.98
CA ARG A 31 20.09 14.26 -10.92
C ARG A 31 18.85 14.72 -10.17
N MET A 32 18.79 16.01 -9.83
CA MET A 32 17.62 16.62 -9.20
C MET A 32 16.36 16.53 -10.07
N ASP A 33 16.47 16.87 -11.36
CA ASP A 33 15.36 16.74 -12.31
C ASP A 33 14.92 15.28 -12.51
N SER A 34 15.88 14.34 -12.49
CA SER A 34 15.58 12.91 -12.55
C SER A 34 14.82 12.45 -11.30
N VAL A 35 15.27 12.83 -10.11
CA VAL A 35 14.57 12.52 -8.85
C VAL A 35 13.16 13.10 -8.89
N ASN A 36 13.00 14.36 -9.29
CA ASN A 36 11.69 14.99 -9.36
C ASN A 36 10.77 14.28 -10.37
N ARG A 37 11.25 13.91 -11.57
CA ARG A 37 10.42 13.19 -12.56
C ARG A 37 10.07 11.77 -12.13
N SER A 38 11.03 11.02 -11.59
CA SER A 38 10.78 9.68 -11.05
C SER A 38 9.82 9.75 -9.87
N PHE A 39 9.98 10.77 -9.04
CA PHE A 39 9.04 11.07 -7.97
C PHE A 39 7.65 11.37 -8.52
N GLU A 40 7.49 12.22 -9.54
CA GLU A 40 6.16 12.52 -10.11
C GLU A 40 5.53 11.31 -10.83
N SER A 41 6.34 10.46 -11.45
CA SER A 41 5.86 9.21 -12.04
C SER A 41 5.38 8.21 -10.98
N LEU A 42 6.14 8.06 -9.89
CA LEU A 42 5.68 7.33 -8.70
C LEU A 42 4.55 8.10 -8.00
N SER A 43 4.48 9.42 -8.08
CA SER A 43 3.48 10.22 -7.37
C SER A 43 2.12 10.01 -8.00
N GLY A 44 2.02 10.15 -9.33
CA GLY A 44 0.78 10.01 -10.08
C GLY A 44 0.30 8.57 -10.10
N SER A 45 1.23 7.61 -10.13
CA SER A 45 0.86 6.20 -9.98
C SER A 45 0.37 5.92 -8.55
N TYR A 46 1.03 6.43 -7.50
CA TYR A 46 0.76 6.01 -6.11
C TYR A 46 -0.16 6.93 -5.29
N SER A 47 -0.46 8.16 -5.70
CA SER A 47 -1.41 9.03 -4.99
C SER A 47 -2.85 8.50 -5.06
N GLU A 48 -3.15 7.68 -6.07
CA GLU A 48 -4.37 6.88 -6.15
C GLU A 48 -4.31 5.62 -5.25
N TRP A 49 -3.13 5.26 -4.74
CA TRP A 49 -2.80 3.96 -4.12
C TRP A 49 -2.75 3.98 -2.59
N MET A 50 -3.55 4.82 -1.95
CA MET A 50 -3.77 4.82 -0.48
C MET A 50 -4.16 3.41 0.02
N PRO A 51 -4.16 3.13 1.35
CA PRO A 51 -4.61 1.84 1.92
C PRO A 51 -5.94 1.34 1.34
N SER A 52 -6.78 2.28 0.89
CA SER A 52 -8.02 2.07 0.18
C SER A 52 -7.92 1.51 -1.25
N ALA A 53 -6.74 1.32 -1.81
CA ALA A 53 -6.55 0.76 -3.14
C ALA A 53 -5.65 -0.48 -3.13
N HIS A 54 -5.21 -0.94 -1.96
CA HIS A 54 -4.29 -2.06 -1.85
C HIS A 54 -4.91 -3.41 -2.24
N GLY A 55 -6.24 -3.50 -2.33
CA GLY A 55 -6.92 -4.65 -2.96
C GLY A 55 -6.69 -4.76 -4.48
N LEU A 56 -6.01 -3.79 -5.11
CA LEU A 56 -5.87 -3.71 -6.57
C LEU A 56 -4.43 -3.83 -7.09
N ILE A 57 -3.43 -3.74 -6.21
CA ILE A 57 -2.01 -3.66 -6.53
C ILE A 57 -1.35 -4.99 -6.19
N SER A 58 -0.51 -5.50 -7.09
CA SER A 58 0.21 -6.74 -6.83
C SER A 58 1.31 -6.54 -5.78
N PRO A 59 1.62 -7.58 -4.98
CA PRO A 59 2.75 -7.56 -4.04
C PRO A 59 4.07 -7.13 -4.68
N GLU A 60 4.29 -7.53 -5.94
CA GLU A 60 5.49 -7.28 -6.71
C GLU A 60 5.62 -5.79 -7.09
N GLU A 61 4.53 -5.16 -7.53
CA GLU A 61 4.49 -3.71 -7.85
C GLU A 61 4.83 -2.87 -6.62
N LEU A 62 4.22 -3.18 -5.47
CA LEU A 62 4.45 -2.41 -4.26
C LEU A 62 5.84 -2.63 -3.67
N THR A 63 6.41 -3.85 -3.79
CA THR A 63 7.82 -4.11 -3.46
C THR A 63 8.76 -3.30 -4.35
N GLY A 64 8.46 -3.23 -5.66
CA GLY A 64 9.19 -2.38 -6.61
C GLY A 64 9.13 -0.90 -6.23
N ALA A 65 7.96 -0.43 -5.79
CA ALA A 65 7.75 0.92 -5.27
C ALA A 65 8.68 1.23 -4.11
N ILE A 66 8.70 0.36 -3.10
CA ILE A 66 9.47 0.58 -1.87
C ILE A 66 10.96 0.67 -2.21
N ARG A 67 11.45 -0.21 -3.07
CA ARG A 67 12.85 -0.17 -3.52
C ARG A 67 13.19 1.08 -4.31
N ALA A 68 12.29 1.51 -5.21
CA ALA A 68 12.45 2.76 -5.93
C ALA A 68 12.46 3.94 -4.97
N MET A 69 11.62 3.90 -3.93
CA MET A 69 11.56 4.95 -2.93
C MET A 69 12.86 5.04 -2.14
N ASP A 70 13.33 3.92 -1.59
CA ASP A 70 14.59 3.84 -0.84
C ASP A 70 15.78 4.33 -1.72
N SER A 71 15.78 3.99 -3.01
CA SER A 71 16.83 4.44 -3.96
C SER A 71 16.81 5.95 -4.20
N LEU A 72 15.63 6.54 -4.42
CA LEU A 72 15.48 7.98 -4.65
C LEU A 72 15.84 8.79 -3.39
N GLU A 73 15.57 8.27 -2.19
CA GLU A 73 15.99 8.90 -0.93
C GLU A 73 17.52 9.05 -0.86
N LEU A 74 18.25 7.97 -1.20
CA LEU A 74 19.71 7.99 -1.22
C LEU A 74 20.26 9.02 -2.21
N VAL A 75 19.63 9.13 -3.38
CA VAL A 75 20.03 10.11 -4.40
C VAL A 75 19.81 11.52 -3.90
N LEU A 76 18.62 11.81 -3.35
CA LEU A 76 18.27 13.12 -2.84
C LEU A 76 19.22 13.56 -1.71
N LYS A 77 19.50 12.65 -0.75
CA LYS A 77 20.47 12.90 0.35
C LYS A 77 21.90 13.05 -0.14
N GLY A 78 22.26 12.45 -1.28
CA GLY A 78 23.57 12.51 -1.89
C GLY A 78 23.81 13.71 -2.81
N LEU A 79 22.81 14.60 -3.00
CA LEU A 79 22.98 15.81 -3.81
C LEU A 79 23.89 16.82 -3.10
N ASP A 80 24.97 17.23 -3.77
CA ASP A 80 25.80 18.33 -3.32
C ASP A 80 25.11 19.66 -3.67
N GLN A 81 24.44 20.25 -2.68
CA GLN A 81 23.66 21.48 -2.85
C GLN A 81 24.50 22.69 -3.28
N ALA A 82 25.80 22.70 -2.98
CA ALA A 82 26.71 23.77 -3.41
C ALA A 82 26.96 23.73 -4.93
N ARG A 83 26.83 22.54 -5.53
CA ARG A 83 26.98 22.31 -6.98
C ARG A 83 25.69 22.38 -7.78
N LEU A 84 24.55 22.59 -7.13
CA LEU A 84 23.27 22.88 -7.81
C LEU A 84 23.27 24.30 -8.38
N SER A 85 22.64 24.49 -9.54
CA SER A 85 22.33 25.84 -10.04
C SER A 85 21.41 26.59 -9.08
N ALA A 86 21.39 27.92 -9.19
CA ALA A 86 20.53 28.76 -8.35
C ALA A 86 19.05 28.34 -8.42
N LYS A 87 18.56 27.98 -9.62
CA LYS A 87 17.18 27.50 -9.82
C LYS A 87 16.93 26.17 -9.09
N ALA A 88 17.82 25.18 -9.26
CA ALA A 88 17.67 23.87 -8.62
C ALA A 88 17.81 23.95 -7.09
N ARG A 89 18.67 24.85 -6.60
CA ARG A 89 18.83 25.12 -5.17
C ARG A 89 17.57 25.74 -4.55
N LEU A 90 16.89 26.64 -5.29
CA LEU A 90 15.63 27.24 -4.85
C LEU A 90 14.47 26.22 -4.82
N SER A 91 14.43 25.25 -5.75
CA SER A 91 13.38 24.21 -5.77
C SER A 91 13.64 23.04 -4.83
N TYR A 92 14.88 22.84 -4.39
CA TYR A 92 15.27 21.72 -3.53
C TYR A 92 14.41 21.55 -2.27
N PRO A 93 14.12 22.59 -1.47
CA PRO A 93 13.30 22.44 -0.27
C PRO A 93 11.89 21.93 -0.55
N GLU A 94 11.26 22.35 -1.65
CA GLU A 94 9.92 21.89 -2.02
C GLU A 94 9.93 20.41 -2.41
N VAL A 95 10.89 20.00 -3.25
CA VAL A 95 11.04 18.60 -3.67
C VAL A 95 11.38 17.72 -2.46
N ALA A 96 12.26 18.16 -1.58
CA ALA A 96 12.60 17.45 -0.35
C ALA A 96 11.40 17.30 0.59
N ARG A 97 10.56 18.34 0.72
CA ARG A 97 9.33 18.27 1.51
C ARG A 97 8.33 17.27 0.92
N LYS A 98 8.05 17.36 -0.38
CA LYS A 98 7.15 16.43 -1.08
C LYS A 98 7.65 14.98 -0.95
N TRP A 99 8.96 14.79 -1.07
CA TRP A 99 9.63 13.51 -0.86
C TRP A 99 9.36 12.98 0.54
N GLU A 100 9.68 13.76 1.57
CA GLU A 100 9.57 13.37 2.97
C GLU A 100 8.12 13.01 3.34
N GLU A 101 7.13 13.77 2.86
CA GLU A 101 5.71 13.45 3.06
C GLU A 101 5.33 12.06 2.52
N LYS A 102 5.83 11.69 1.34
CA LYS A 102 5.58 10.36 0.77
C LYS A 102 6.40 9.27 1.45
N ALA A 103 7.68 9.52 1.70
CA ALA A 103 8.56 8.60 2.41
C ALA A 103 7.99 8.24 3.78
N ASN A 104 7.44 9.21 4.52
CA ASN A 104 6.73 8.97 5.77
C ASN A 104 5.53 8.02 5.58
N ARG A 105 4.73 8.19 4.53
CA ARG A 105 3.61 7.28 4.24
C ARG A 105 4.08 5.85 3.95
N PHE A 106 5.13 5.68 3.14
CA PHE A 106 5.70 4.35 2.88
C PHE A 106 6.33 3.73 4.12
N ARG A 107 7.03 4.51 4.94
CA ARG A 107 7.56 4.04 6.24
C ARG A 107 6.44 3.55 7.15
N ARG A 108 5.29 4.25 7.17
CA ARG A 108 4.10 3.80 7.90
C ARG A 108 3.58 2.45 7.39
N LEU A 109 3.52 2.21 6.08
CA LEU A 109 3.14 0.89 5.56
C LEU A 109 4.07 -0.23 6.06
N ARG A 110 5.37 0.05 6.20
CA ARG A 110 6.37 -0.93 6.67
C ARG A 110 6.37 -1.17 8.18
N SER A 111 5.61 -0.39 8.93
CA SER A 111 5.65 -0.37 10.40
C SER A 111 4.28 -0.50 11.08
N ASP A 112 3.21 0.04 10.50
CA ASP A 112 1.87 0.05 11.10
C ASP A 112 1.01 -1.10 10.51
N PRO A 113 0.89 -2.24 11.21
CA PRO A 113 0.09 -3.39 10.74
C PRO A 113 -1.41 -3.07 10.60
N THR A 114 -1.89 -1.97 11.19
CA THR A 114 -3.32 -1.60 11.19
C THR A 114 -3.79 -0.95 9.89
N LEU A 115 -2.85 -0.62 9.00
CA LEU A 115 -3.13 -0.08 7.66
C LEU A 115 -3.62 -1.17 6.70
N TYR A 116 -3.35 -2.43 7.00
CA TYR A 116 -3.78 -3.57 6.19
C TYR A 116 -5.19 -4.03 6.60
N ASN A 117 -6.22 -3.29 6.18
CA ASN A 117 -7.61 -3.49 6.62
C ASN A 117 -8.58 -3.59 5.43
N LEU A 118 -8.76 -4.81 4.90
CA LEU A 118 -9.67 -5.04 3.76
C LEU A 118 -11.13 -4.68 4.09
N GLY A 119 -11.62 -5.02 5.28
CA GLY A 119 -13.03 -4.81 5.64
C GLY A 119 -13.38 -3.33 5.71
N GLY A 120 -12.53 -2.52 6.34
CA GLY A 120 -12.72 -1.07 6.37
C GLY A 120 -12.75 -0.44 4.97
N GLU A 121 -11.99 -1.01 4.04
CA GLU A 121 -11.99 -0.53 2.66
C GLU A 121 -13.25 -0.93 1.89
N LEU A 122 -13.69 -2.18 2.01
CA LEU A 122 -14.94 -2.63 1.39
C LEU A 122 -16.14 -1.83 1.93
N GLN A 123 -16.16 -1.55 3.24
CA GLN A 123 -17.18 -0.71 3.88
C GLN A 123 -17.15 0.74 3.38
N ARG A 124 -15.96 1.30 3.15
CA ARG A 124 -15.84 2.63 2.52
C ARG A 124 -16.43 2.64 1.11
N VAL A 125 -16.12 1.64 0.30
CA VAL A 125 -16.61 1.54 -1.09
C VAL A 125 -18.11 1.34 -1.15
N ILE A 126 -18.68 0.48 -0.30
CA ILE A 126 -20.12 0.21 -0.30
C ILE A 126 -20.93 1.47 0.05
N THR A 127 -20.40 2.30 0.95
CA THR A 127 -21.05 3.54 1.43
C THR A 127 -20.72 4.78 0.59
N ASP A 128 -19.78 4.71 -0.36
CA ASP A 128 -19.34 5.86 -1.16
C ASP A 128 -20.47 6.37 -2.09
N PRO A 129 -21.00 7.59 -1.90
CA PRO A 129 -22.05 8.12 -2.77
C PRO A 129 -21.53 8.50 -4.17
N GLY A 130 -20.22 8.65 -4.35
CA GLY A 130 -19.58 8.98 -5.62
C GLY A 130 -19.41 7.77 -6.56
N LEU A 131 -19.61 6.55 -6.08
CA LEU A 131 -19.49 5.33 -6.87
C LEU A 131 -20.85 4.78 -7.29
N SER A 132 -20.99 4.44 -8.58
CA SER A 132 -22.17 3.73 -9.07
C SER A 132 -22.25 2.31 -8.48
N PRO A 133 -23.45 1.72 -8.35
CA PRO A 133 -23.59 0.35 -7.85
C PRO A 133 -22.72 -0.68 -8.60
N ALA A 134 -22.69 -0.59 -9.93
CA ALA A 134 -21.84 -1.46 -10.76
C ALA A 134 -20.34 -1.24 -10.48
N GLY A 135 -19.92 0.01 -10.24
CA GLY A 135 -18.55 0.34 -9.85
C GLY A 135 -18.17 -0.27 -8.49
N LYS A 136 -19.07 -0.19 -7.50
CA LYS A 136 -18.89 -0.80 -6.17
C LYS A 136 -18.73 -2.32 -6.28
N ILE A 137 -19.64 -2.99 -7.00
CA ILE A 137 -19.58 -4.44 -7.24
C ILE A 137 -18.27 -4.85 -7.91
N THR A 138 -17.87 -4.13 -8.97
CA THR A 138 -16.64 -4.41 -9.71
C THR A 138 -15.41 -4.29 -8.81
N TYR A 139 -15.36 -3.24 -7.99
CA TYR A 139 -14.30 -3.05 -7.01
C TYR A 139 -14.27 -4.19 -5.99
N MET A 140 -15.41 -4.49 -5.35
CA MET A 140 -15.50 -5.52 -4.31
C MET A 140 -15.07 -6.89 -4.83
N LYS A 141 -15.51 -7.26 -6.05
CA LYS A 141 -15.10 -8.49 -6.71
C LYS A 141 -13.57 -8.60 -6.84
N LYS A 142 -12.92 -7.53 -7.34
CA LYS A 142 -11.46 -7.50 -7.50
C LYS A 142 -10.72 -7.50 -6.16
N ALA A 143 -11.20 -6.73 -5.18
CA ALA A 143 -10.60 -6.67 -3.85
C ALA A 143 -10.68 -8.02 -3.13
N LEU A 144 -11.83 -8.69 -3.17
CA LEU A 144 -12.02 -10.01 -2.57
C LEU A 144 -11.20 -11.10 -3.27
N SER A 145 -11.11 -11.06 -4.61
CA SER A 145 -10.27 -12.02 -5.34
C SER A 145 -8.78 -11.87 -5.01
N ASN A 146 -8.34 -10.65 -4.73
CA ASN A 146 -6.95 -10.32 -4.43
C ASN A 146 -6.59 -10.39 -2.93
N ALA A 147 -7.57 -10.66 -2.05
CA ALA A 147 -7.37 -10.67 -0.61
C ALA A 147 -6.19 -11.57 -0.13
N PRO A 148 -5.97 -12.78 -0.69
CA PRO A 148 -4.81 -13.60 -0.31
C PRO A 148 -3.46 -12.91 -0.58
N ASP A 149 -3.31 -12.31 -1.76
CA ASP A 149 -2.08 -11.62 -2.13
C ASP A 149 -1.87 -10.33 -1.33
N PHE A 150 -2.96 -9.61 -1.06
CA PHE A 150 -2.95 -8.43 -0.20
C PHE A 150 -2.39 -8.74 1.19
N TYR A 151 -2.90 -9.78 1.87
CA TYR A 151 -2.40 -10.16 3.20
C TYR A 151 -1.04 -10.87 3.17
N ARG A 152 -0.72 -11.61 2.09
CA ARG A 152 0.64 -12.13 1.87
C ARG A 152 1.65 -10.98 1.82
N PHE A 153 1.36 -9.94 1.06
CA PHE A 153 2.19 -8.75 0.97
C PHE A 153 2.31 -8.00 2.29
N ALA A 154 1.21 -7.84 3.03
CA ALA A 154 1.20 -7.18 4.34
C ALA A 154 2.26 -7.78 5.26
N ARG A 155 2.30 -9.12 5.36
CA ARG A 155 3.28 -9.84 6.19
C ARG A 155 4.72 -9.62 5.75
N LEU A 156 4.97 -9.58 4.43
CA LEU A 156 6.32 -9.38 3.88
C LEU A 156 6.84 -7.94 4.03
N SER A 157 5.93 -6.98 4.13
CA SER A 157 6.25 -5.56 4.14
C SER A 157 6.56 -5.01 5.51
N LEU A 158 5.97 -5.63 6.54
CA LEU A 158 6.23 -5.32 7.94
C LEU A 158 7.64 -5.75 8.32
N SER A 159 8.58 -4.81 8.23
CA SER A 159 10.02 -5.06 8.44
C SER A 159 10.54 -4.48 9.75
N ARG A 160 9.87 -3.47 10.30
CA ARG A 160 10.11 -2.89 11.63
C ARG A 160 8.76 -2.49 12.23
N PRO A 161 7.92 -3.48 12.59
CA PRO A 161 6.57 -3.19 13.02
C PRO A 161 6.55 -2.44 14.35
N GLU A 162 5.61 -1.50 14.47
CA GLU A 162 5.17 -0.92 15.73
C GLU A 162 4.43 -2.02 16.51
N TYR A 163 5.14 -2.73 17.39
CA TYR A 163 4.60 -3.94 18.01
C TYR A 163 3.35 -3.70 18.87
N ASP A 164 3.22 -2.50 19.45
CA ASP A 164 2.05 -2.04 20.20
C ASP A 164 0.79 -1.91 19.34
N ARG A 165 0.93 -1.89 18.00
CA ARG A 165 -0.19 -1.79 17.05
C ARG A 165 -0.80 -3.13 16.67
N PHE A 166 -0.13 -4.25 16.89
CA PHE A 166 -0.65 -5.58 16.49
C PHE A 166 -2.00 -5.93 17.13
N PRO A 167 -2.25 -5.67 18.43
CA PRO A 167 -3.57 -5.92 19.02
C PRO A 167 -4.69 -5.14 18.33
N LEU A 168 -4.45 -3.89 17.96
CA LEU A 168 -5.42 -3.08 17.21
C LEU A 168 -5.62 -3.62 15.78
N ALA A 169 -4.55 -4.13 15.14
CA ALA A 169 -4.66 -4.76 13.83
C ALA A 169 -5.58 -6.00 13.90
N VAL A 170 -5.42 -6.85 14.92
CA VAL A 170 -6.29 -8.01 15.18
C VAL A 170 -7.75 -7.57 15.33
N GLN A 171 -8.03 -6.56 16.15
CA GLN A 171 -9.40 -6.04 16.34
C GLN A 171 -10.04 -5.59 15.02
N LYS A 172 -9.31 -4.86 14.18
CA LYS A 172 -9.80 -4.45 12.85
C LYS A 172 -10.09 -5.66 11.95
N GLN A 173 -9.30 -6.72 12.03
CA GLN A 173 -9.53 -7.92 11.23
C GLN A 173 -10.74 -8.73 11.73
N LEU A 174 -11.00 -8.76 13.03
CA LEU A 174 -12.22 -9.35 13.57
C LEU A 174 -13.48 -8.62 13.04
N LEU A 175 -13.43 -7.29 12.98
CA LEU A 175 -14.48 -6.50 12.32
C LEU A 175 -14.58 -6.80 10.83
N THR A 176 -13.45 -7.01 10.15
CA THR A 176 -13.43 -7.45 8.74
C THR A 176 -14.13 -8.80 8.57
N LEU A 177 -13.89 -9.77 9.45
CA LEU A 177 -14.58 -11.07 9.41
C LEU A 177 -16.09 -10.90 9.59
N HIS A 178 -16.52 -10.09 10.56
CA HIS A 178 -17.95 -9.80 10.76
C HIS A 178 -18.59 -9.16 9.51
N PHE A 179 -17.91 -8.16 8.93
CA PHE A 179 -18.37 -7.51 7.71
C PHE A 179 -18.53 -8.52 6.56
N LEU A 180 -17.55 -9.39 6.35
CA LEU A 180 -17.58 -10.41 5.29
C LEU A 180 -18.66 -11.48 5.51
N ASP A 181 -19.01 -11.77 6.77
CA ASP A 181 -20.00 -12.79 7.13
C ASP A 181 -21.44 -12.27 7.07
N VAL A 182 -21.65 -11.01 7.46
CA VAL A 182 -22.99 -10.47 7.73
C VAL A 182 -23.31 -9.28 6.84
N GLU A 183 -22.47 -8.24 6.90
CA GLU A 183 -22.80 -6.94 6.29
C GLU A 183 -22.68 -6.96 4.77
N LEU A 184 -21.74 -7.73 4.22
CA LEU A 184 -21.49 -7.76 2.78
C LEU A 184 -22.72 -8.20 1.99
N THR A 185 -23.40 -9.27 2.42
CA THR A 185 -24.60 -9.78 1.74
C THR A 185 -25.72 -8.76 1.76
N ASN A 186 -25.98 -8.14 2.91
CA ASN A 186 -27.03 -7.12 3.05
C ASN A 186 -26.73 -5.93 2.14
N GLY A 187 -25.49 -5.44 2.16
CA GLY A 187 -25.09 -4.31 1.33
C GLY A 187 -25.13 -4.62 -0.17
N LEU A 188 -24.88 -5.87 -0.58
CA LEU A 188 -25.07 -6.28 -1.98
C LEU A 188 -26.54 -6.27 -2.39
N GLN A 189 -27.44 -6.72 -1.52
CA GLN A 189 -28.88 -6.67 -1.76
C GLN A 189 -29.39 -5.22 -1.85
N GLU A 190 -28.90 -4.32 -0.99
CA GLU A 190 -29.22 -2.88 -1.05
C GLU A 190 -28.75 -2.23 -2.35
N LEU A 191 -27.65 -2.73 -2.93
CA LEU A 191 -27.17 -2.31 -4.24
C LEU A 191 -27.95 -2.93 -5.41
N GLY A 192 -28.95 -3.77 -5.14
CA GLY A 192 -29.76 -4.46 -6.15
C GLY A 192 -29.04 -5.61 -6.84
N ALA A 193 -28.03 -6.21 -6.21
CA ALA A 193 -27.36 -7.39 -6.74
C ALA A 193 -28.31 -8.60 -6.72
N GLY A 194 -28.40 -9.32 -7.83
CA GLY A 194 -29.17 -10.57 -7.91
C GLY A 194 -28.47 -11.74 -7.20
N ASP A 195 -29.22 -12.80 -6.90
CA ASP A 195 -28.76 -13.96 -6.13
C ASP A 195 -27.50 -14.63 -6.69
N GLU A 196 -27.37 -14.69 -8.02
CA GLU A 196 -26.18 -15.25 -8.69
C GLU A 196 -24.90 -14.47 -8.32
N LEU A 197 -24.96 -13.15 -8.37
CA LEU A 197 -23.82 -12.29 -8.06
C LEU A 197 -23.52 -12.30 -6.55
N VAL A 198 -24.55 -12.34 -5.71
CA VAL A 198 -24.40 -12.51 -4.26
C VAL A 198 -23.70 -13.84 -3.96
N GLY A 199 -24.09 -14.92 -4.63
CA GLY A 199 -23.44 -16.23 -4.53
C GLY A 199 -21.97 -16.19 -4.96
N GLU A 200 -21.66 -15.56 -6.09
CA GLU A 200 -20.28 -15.40 -6.57
C GLU A 200 -19.40 -14.64 -5.55
N LEU A 201 -19.87 -13.48 -5.09
CA LEU A 201 -19.13 -12.66 -4.12
C LEU A 201 -19.02 -13.36 -2.76
N GLY A 202 -20.01 -14.16 -2.36
CA GLY A 202 -19.96 -14.99 -1.16
C GLY A 202 -18.83 -16.03 -1.20
N GLN A 203 -18.58 -16.64 -2.36
CA GLN A 203 -17.44 -17.55 -2.54
C GLN A 203 -16.10 -16.83 -2.44
N LEU A 204 -15.98 -15.64 -3.02
CA LEU A 204 -14.78 -14.80 -2.91
C LEU A 204 -14.56 -14.32 -1.47
N ALA A 205 -15.62 -13.91 -0.78
CA ALA A 205 -15.60 -13.56 0.64
C ALA A 205 -15.12 -14.73 1.49
N SER A 206 -15.56 -15.96 1.19
CA SER A 206 -15.09 -17.16 1.88
C SER A 206 -13.57 -17.33 1.80
N LYS A 207 -12.99 -17.14 0.61
CA LYS A 207 -11.53 -17.17 0.41
C LYS A 207 -10.83 -16.00 1.13
N ALA A 208 -11.40 -14.81 1.07
CA ALA A 208 -10.88 -13.63 1.77
C ALA A 208 -10.82 -13.84 3.29
N ARG A 209 -11.84 -14.48 3.89
CA ARG A 209 -11.85 -14.81 5.33
C ARG A 209 -10.69 -15.69 5.75
N ILE A 210 -10.29 -16.65 4.92
CA ILE A 210 -9.11 -17.50 5.20
C ILE A 210 -7.86 -16.62 5.28
N ALA A 211 -7.65 -15.75 4.29
CA ALA A 211 -6.51 -14.83 4.27
C ALA A 211 -6.51 -13.86 5.46
N VAL A 212 -7.69 -13.36 5.87
CA VAL A 212 -7.84 -12.51 7.06
C VAL A 212 -7.46 -13.27 8.33
N LYS A 213 -7.91 -14.53 8.49
CA LYS A 213 -7.56 -15.38 9.64
C LYS A 213 -6.06 -15.68 9.70
N ASP A 214 -5.44 -15.96 8.56
CA ASP A 214 -3.99 -16.15 8.47
C ASP A 214 -3.23 -14.87 8.90
N TYR A 215 -3.73 -13.70 8.54
CA TYR A 215 -3.16 -12.42 8.94
C TYR A 215 -3.37 -12.12 10.43
N ILE A 216 -4.52 -12.50 11.01
CA ILE A 216 -4.75 -12.46 12.47
C ILE A 216 -3.71 -13.31 13.19
N GLY A 217 -3.55 -14.59 12.79
CA GLY A 217 -2.59 -15.50 13.41
C GLY A 217 -1.14 -14.98 13.32
N PHE A 218 -0.79 -14.33 12.20
CA PHE A 218 0.48 -13.61 12.08
C PHE A 218 0.60 -12.48 13.10
N CYS A 219 -0.40 -11.59 13.21
CA CYS A 219 -0.37 -10.46 14.14
C CYS A 219 -0.27 -10.91 15.60
N GLU A 220 -1.01 -11.97 15.97
CA GLU A 220 -0.95 -12.56 17.32
C GLU A 220 0.44 -13.15 17.60
N SER A 221 1.01 -13.88 16.66
CA SER A 221 2.36 -14.43 16.77
C SER A 221 3.41 -13.32 16.99
N GLN A 222 3.32 -12.20 16.26
CA GLN A 222 4.23 -11.06 16.46
C GLN A 222 4.06 -10.41 17.83
N THR A 223 2.84 -10.35 18.35
CA THR A 223 2.55 -9.84 19.71
C THR A 223 3.24 -10.70 20.77
N TRP A 224 3.16 -12.03 20.65
CA TRP A 224 3.83 -12.95 21.56
C TRP A 224 5.34 -12.84 21.53
N ILE A 225 5.94 -12.77 20.33
CA ILE A 225 7.39 -12.58 20.16
C ILE A 225 7.85 -11.30 20.87
N TYR A 226 7.10 -10.21 20.73
CA TYR A 226 7.42 -8.96 21.40
C TYR A 226 7.34 -9.07 22.93
N GLN A 227 6.27 -9.67 23.47
CA GLN A 227 6.12 -9.88 24.90
C GLN A 227 7.24 -10.74 25.50
N ASP A 228 7.61 -11.85 24.84
CA ASP A 228 8.75 -12.69 25.23
C ASP A 228 10.06 -11.88 25.23
N SER A 229 10.26 -11.02 24.23
CA SER A 229 11.46 -10.18 24.16
C SER A 229 11.57 -9.18 25.32
N LEU A 230 10.45 -8.59 25.77
CA LEU A 230 10.43 -7.68 26.91
C LEU A 230 10.76 -8.40 28.23
N LEU A 231 10.26 -9.63 28.42
CA LEU A 231 10.54 -10.42 29.62
C LEU A 231 12.02 -10.78 29.75
N ARG A 232 12.72 -10.98 28.62
CA ARG A 232 14.15 -11.31 28.61
C ARG A 232 15.04 -10.09 28.86
N THR A 233 14.64 -8.90 28.45
CA THR A 233 15.44 -7.68 28.60
C THR A 233 15.14 -6.91 29.89
N GLY A 234 13.94 -7.06 30.47
CA GLY A 234 13.52 -6.37 31.69
C GLY A 234 13.86 -7.06 33.02
N GLY A 235 14.55 -8.21 33.00
CA GLY A 235 14.93 -8.98 34.20
C GLY A 235 16.34 -8.72 34.73
N GLY A 236 16.95 -7.57 34.41
CA GLY A 236 18.30 -7.17 34.84
C GLY A 236 18.31 -6.15 35.96
#